data_AF-A0AAD9TQI2-F1
#
_entry.id   AF-A0AAD9TQI2-F1
#
_cell.length_a   1.000
_cell.length_b   1.000
_cell.length_c   1.000
_cell.angle_alpha   90.00
_cell.angle_beta   90.00
_cell.angle_gamma   90.00
#
_symmetry.space_group_name_H-M   'P 1'
#
loop_
_entity.id
_entity.type
_entity.pdbx_description
1 polymer ?
#
loop_
_entity_poly.entity_id
_entity_poly.type
_entity_poly.pdbx_seq_one_letter_code
_entity_poly.pdbx_strand_id
1 'polypeptide(L)'
;MIPTKYLSKMGIYEVECQGTKVKAILVDHEDFLDAKIVEFKTSLQNQGCPVVGIDFKVNYCDKKVELVILCGQNHCLLIKVPKIHSYPLSLDGVLADRNLCFVGTGIPDKLPGLTLGSENWVSDAGQPRSFYMSEIVEVCDLAAKVLKKPKLCKCGLAELDTEVRINSTVASIASSWSPSPVTDSKVMEEKASLPEMIKCIPDWKAVAFSDEDIKYAIYDACTCCFIGYKMLELVDATN
;
A
#
# COMPACT_ATOMS: atom_id res chain seq x y z
N MET A 1 -15.72 5.64 27.82
CA MET A 1 -15.90 6.17 26.44
C MET A 1 -14.86 7.27 26.24
N ILE A 2 -13.96 7.12 25.25
CA ILE A 2 -12.98 8.16 24.92
C ILE A 2 -13.71 9.19 24.03
N PRO A 3 -13.69 10.49 24.35
CA PRO A 3 -14.35 11.49 23.52
C PRO A 3 -13.77 11.53 22.10
N THR A 4 -14.65 11.72 21.13
CA THR A 4 -14.37 11.69 19.69
C THR A 4 -13.17 12.55 19.26
N LYS A 5 -13.06 13.77 19.80
CA LYS A 5 -11.94 14.70 19.53
C LYS A 5 -10.54 14.17 19.88
N TYR A 6 -10.46 13.17 20.76
CA TYR A 6 -9.19 12.52 21.14
C TYR A 6 -8.91 11.30 20.27
N LEU A 7 -9.95 10.51 19.94
CA LEU A 7 -9.83 9.35 19.05
C LEU A 7 -9.21 9.76 17.69
N SER A 8 -9.66 10.88 17.12
CA SER A 8 -9.13 11.39 15.85
C SER A 8 -7.64 11.76 15.87
N LYS A 9 -7.01 11.84 17.05
CA LYS A 9 -5.59 12.15 17.24
C LYS A 9 -4.76 10.94 17.68
N MET A 10 -5.39 9.96 18.36
CA MET A 10 -4.72 8.77 18.88
C MET A 10 -4.35 7.77 17.79
N GLY A 11 -5.08 7.76 16.67
CA GLY A 11 -4.78 6.90 15.51
C GLY A 11 -3.78 7.51 14.53
N ILE A 12 -3.03 8.55 14.88
CA ILE A 12 -2.05 9.18 13.98
C ILE A 12 -0.66 8.71 14.34
N TYR A 13 0.04 8.16 13.35
CA TYR A 13 1.39 7.62 13.45
C TYR A 13 2.30 8.31 12.44
N GLU A 14 3.53 8.62 12.84
CA GLU A 14 4.59 9.08 11.93
C GLU A 14 5.69 8.02 11.92
N VAL A 15 5.78 7.27 10.82
CA VAL A 15 6.73 6.17 10.67
C VAL A 15 7.59 6.39 9.44
N GLU A 16 8.77 5.78 9.42
CA GLU A 16 9.63 5.81 8.25
C GLU A 16 9.43 4.54 7.40
N CYS A 17 9.02 4.73 6.14
CA CYS A 17 8.99 3.68 5.14
C CYS A 17 9.96 4.03 4.01
N GLN A 18 10.89 3.13 3.70
CA GLN A 18 11.82 3.30 2.57
C GLN A 18 12.65 4.60 2.61
N GLY A 19 12.98 5.12 3.80
CA GLY A 19 13.70 6.39 3.99
C GLY A 19 12.82 7.64 3.90
N THR A 20 11.50 7.48 3.73
CA THR A 20 10.53 8.57 3.67
C THR A 20 9.63 8.55 4.91
N LYS A 21 9.39 9.72 5.51
CA LYS A 21 8.40 9.86 6.58
C LYS A 21 6.99 9.74 6.02
N VAL A 22 6.22 8.81 6.55
CA VAL A 22 4.85 8.52 6.17
C VAL A 22 3.94 8.78 7.37
N LYS A 23 2.88 9.56 7.13
CA LYS A 23 1.79 9.75 8.09
C LYS A 23 0.77 8.64 7.90
N ALA A 24 0.69 7.71 8.85
CA ALA A 24 -0.30 6.65 8.87
C ALA A 24 -1.47 7.02 9.80
N ILE A 25 -2.70 6.89 9.29
CA ILE A 25 -3.92 7.18 10.02
C ILE A 25 -4.70 5.88 10.19
N LEU A 26 -4.73 5.37 11.41
CA LEU A 26 -5.59 4.28 11.83
C LEU A 26 -6.97 4.81 12.20
N VAL A 27 -8.00 4.25 11.56
CA VAL A 27 -9.40 4.55 11.86
C VAL A 27 -10.08 3.28 12.36
N ASP A 28 -10.52 3.34 13.61
CA ASP A 28 -11.22 2.25 14.30
C ASP A 28 -12.58 2.70 14.88
N HIS A 29 -13.11 3.82 14.38
CA HIS A 29 -14.39 4.37 14.81
C HIS A 29 -15.15 4.98 13.62
N GLU A 30 -16.43 4.62 13.47
CA GLU A 30 -17.22 4.93 12.27
C GLU A 30 -17.44 6.43 12.04
N ASP A 31 -17.66 7.21 13.10
CA ASP A 31 -17.89 8.67 13.03
C ASP A 31 -16.81 9.47 12.26
N PHE A 32 -15.60 8.93 12.09
CA PHE A 32 -14.50 9.61 11.39
C PHE A 32 -14.14 8.98 10.05
N LEU A 33 -14.69 7.81 9.76
CA LEU A 33 -14.22 6.99 8.64
C LEU A 33 -14.41 7.70 7.32
N ASP A 34 -15.62 8.20 7.05
CA ASP A 34 -15.89 8.92 5.81
C ASP A 34 -15.05 10.20 5.68
N ALA A 35 -14.90 10.96 6.77
CA ALA A 35 -14.08 12.17 6.76
C ALA A 35 -12.61 11.85 6.44
N LYS A 36 -12.06 10.76 6.97
CA LYS A 36 -10.69 10.32 6.71
C LYS A 36 -10.48 9.73 5.32
N ILE A 37 -11.49 9.05 4.77
CA ILE A 37 -11.46 8.59 3.37
C ILE A 37 -11.46 9.78 2.42
N VAL A 38 -12.30 10.79 2.67
CA VAL A 38 -12.33 12.03 1.86
C VAL A 38 -11.02 12.82 1.99
N GLU A 39 -10.47 12.96 3.20
CA GLU A 39 -9.16 13.58 3.43
C GLU A 39 -8.05 12.84 2.65
N PHE A 40 -8.05 11.52 2.70
CA PHE A 40 -7.11 10.68 1.96
C PHE A 40 -7.22 10.89 0.45
N LYS A 41 -8.44 10.80 -0.11
CA LYS A 41 -8.68 11.03 -1.54
C LYS A 41 -8.23 12.43 -1.99
N THR A 42 -8.56 13.46 -1.21
CA THR A 42 -8.16 14.84 -1.49
C THR A 42 -6.65 15.00 -1.47
N SER A 43 -5.95 14.33 -0.55
CA SER A 43 -4.49 14.32 -0.49
C SER A 43 -3.87 13.73 -1.76
N LEU A 44 -4.39 12.60 -2.26
CA LEU A 44 -3.93 11.99 -3.51
C LEU A 44 -4.08 12.95 -4.70
N GLN A 45 -5.24 13.60 -4.81
CA GLN A 45 -5.53 14.56 -5.88
C GLN A 45 -4.60 15.77 -5.85
N ASN A 46 -4.35 16.34 -4.67
CA ASN A 46 -3.47 17.48 -4.50
C ASN A 46 -2.01 17.16 -4.83
N GLN A 47 -1.60 15.90 -4.66
CA GLN A 47 -0.25 15.44 -4.99
C GLN A 47 -0.07 15.07 -6.47
N GLY A 48 -1.17 14.95 -7.22
CA GLY A 48 -1.12 14.47 -8.60
C GLY A 48 -0.59 13.03 -8.72
N CYS A 49 -0.61 12.24 -7.64
CA CYS A 49 -0.16 10.86 -7.64
C CYS A 49 -1.36 9.94 -7.86
N PRO A 50 -1.51 9.33 -9.05
CA PRO A 50 -2.64 8.43 -9.32
C PRO A 50 -2.45 7.06 -8.68
N VAL A 51 -1.28 6.74 -8.10
CA VAL A 51 -1.00 5.42 -7.56
C VAL A 51 -1.41 5.33 -6.10
N VAL A 52 -2.12 4.26 -5.76
CA VAL A 52 -2.47 3.88 -4.40
C VAL A 52 -1.98 2.47 -4.12
N GLY A 53 -1.03 2.33 -3.20
CA GLY A 53 -0.66 1.05 -2.64
C GLY A 53 -1.80 0.46 -1.83
N ILE A 54 -2.09 -0.83 -2.01
CA ILE A 54 -3.14 -1.54 -1.27
C ILE A 54 -2.62 -2.83 -0.65
N ASP A 55 -2.97 -3.06 0.61
CA ASP A 55 -2.72 -4.33 1.30
C ASP A 55 -3.82 -4.63 2.32
N PHE A 56 -3.88 -5.89 2.74
CA PHE A 56 -4.82 -6.37 3.73
C PHE A 56 -4.09 -7.15 4.81
N LYS A 57 -4.41 -6.86 6.08
CA LYS A 57 -3.98 -7.71 7.19
C LYS A 57 -5.14 -8.59 7.61
N VAL A 58 -4.87 -9.90 7.54
CA VAL A 58 -5.86 -10.96 7.72
C VAL A 58 -5.50 -11.73 8.98
N ASN A 59 -6.50 -12.12 9.74
CA ASN A 59 -6.33 -13.14 10.75
C ASN A 59 -6.50 -14.52 10.10
N TYR A 60 -5.42 -15.29 10.03
CA TYR A 60 -5.40 -16.57 9.32
C TYR A 60 -6.27 -17.65 9.97
N CYS A 61 -6.59 -17.53 11.26
CA CYS A 61 -7.41 -18.52 11.97
C CYS A 61 -8.89 -18.45 11.58
N ASP A 62 -9.43 -17.25 11.36
CA ASP A 62 -10.83 -17.01 10.99
C ASP A 62 -11.02 -16.49 9.56
N LYS A 63 -9.92 -16.27 8.83
CA LYS A 63 -9.88 -15.75 7.45
C LYS A 63 -10.63 -14.42 7.32
N LYS A 64 -10.62 -13.57 8.36
CA LYS A 64 -11.25 -12.24 8.32
C LYS A 64 -10.21 -11.15 8.06
N VAL A 65 -10.58 -10.13 7.30
CA VAL A 65 -9.78 -8.90 7.20
C VAL A 65 -9.92 -8.12 8.50
N GLU A 66 -8.78 -7.82 9.11
CA GLU A 66 -8.68 -6.98 10.29
C GLU A 66 -8.35 -5.54 9.91
N LEU A 67 -7.48 -5.35 8.91
CA LEU A 67 -7.09 -4.04 8.38
C LEU A 67 -7.18 -4.02 6.85
N VAL A 68 -7.85 -2.98 6.33
CA VAL A 68 -7.68 -2.53 4.94
C VAL A 68 -6.70 -1.37 4.94
N ILE A 69 -5.67 -1.43 4.10
CA ILE A 69 -4.59 -0.45 4.06
C ILE A 69 -4.53 0.18 2.68
N LEU A 70 -4.63 1.51 2.63
CA LEU A 70 -4.45 2.32 1.43
C LEU A 70 -3.29 3.29 1.66
N CYS A 71 -2.31 3.30 0.77
CA CYS A 71 -1.14 4.16 0.87
C CYS A 71 -0.99 5.02 -0.39
N GLY A 72 -0.95 6.33 -0.21
CA GLY A 72 -0.32 7.26 -1.15
C GLY A 72 1.16 7.46 -0.81
N GLN A 73 1.83 8.38 -1.49
CA GLN A 73 3.28 8.58 -1.37
C GLN A 73 3.77 8.80 0.08
N ASN A 74 3.07 9.64 0.85
CA ASN A 74 3.46 10.01 2.22
C ASN A 74 2.30 9.93 3.23
N HIS A 75 1.15 9.40 2.81
CA HIS A 75 -0.02 9.23 3.66
C HIS A 75 -0.56 7.82 3.50
N CYS A 76 -0.82 7.13 4.60
CA CYS A 76 -1.54 5.87 4.60
C CYS A 76 -2.80 5.97 5.45
N LEU A 77 -3.88 5.35 4.99
CA LEU A 77 -5.12 5.15 5.69
C LEU A 77 -5.26 3.66 6.02
N LEU A 78 -5.36 3.34 7.31
CA LEU A 78 -5.62 1.99 7.81
C LEU A 78 -7.03 1.97 8.40
N ILE A 79 -7.88 1.07 7.91
CA ILE A 79 -9.26 0.94 8.36
C ILE A 79 -9.39 -0.36 9.12
N LYS A 80 -9.73 -0.28 10.41
CA LYS A 80 -9.92 -1.44 11.28
C LYS A 80 -11.31 -2.03 11.15
N VAL A 81 -11.46 -2.98 10.23
CA VAL A 81 -12.76 -3.48 9.75
C VAL A 81 -13.68 -3.97 10.86
N PRO A 82 -13.25 -4.76 11.88
CA PRO A 82 -14.18 -5.28 12.89
C PRO A 82 -14.78 -4.21 13.82
N LYS A 83 -14.24 -2.99 13.80
CA LYS A 83 -14.76 -1.87 14.59
C LYS A 83 -15.74 -1.00 13.81
N ILE A 84 -15.91 -1.27 12.52
CA ILE A 84 -16.76 -0.49 11.62
C ILE A 84 -17.99 -1.33 11.27
N HIS A 85 -19.16 -0.89 11.77
CA HIS A 85 -20.40 -1.65 11.65
C HIS A 85 -21.10 -1.42 10.31
N SER A 86 -20.98 -0.20 9.77
CA SER A 86 -21.56 0.20 8.49
C SER A 86 -20.48 0.33 7.42
N TYR A 87 -20.77 -0.14 6.20
CA TYR A 87 -19.86 0.03 5.08
C TYR A 87 -19.76 1.52 4.69
N PRO A 88 -18.56 2.12 4.62
CA PRO A 88 -18.41 3.53 4.23
C PRO A 88 -18.62 3.72 2.72
N LEU A 89 -19.69 4.40 2.30
CA LEU A 89 -19.96 4.69 0.88
C LEU A 89 -18.87 5.57 0.24
N SER A 90 -18.15 6.37 1.05
CA SER A 90 -17.00 7.14 0.57
C SER A 90 -15.87 6.25 0.06
N LEU A 91 -15.75 5.02 0.57
CA LEU A 91 -14.75 4.05 0.14
C LEU A 91 -15.06 3.53 -1.27
N ASP A 92 -16.34 3.28 -1.61
CA ASP A 92 -16.74 2.96 -2.98
C ASP A 92 -16.27 4.05 -3.96
N GLY A 93 -16.45 5.32 -3.58
CA GLY A 93 -16.05 6.46 -4.41
C GLY A 93 -14.54 6.60 -4.59
N VAL A 94 -13.72 6.02 -3.72
CA VAL A 94 -12.26 5.93 -3.90
C VAL A 94 -11.92 4.74 -4.78
N LEU A 95 -12.47 3.57 -4.48
CA LEU A 95 -12.15 2.33 -5.18
C LEU A 95 -12.64 2.32 -6.63
N ALA A 96 -13.78 2.94 -6.92
CA ALA A 96 -14.32 3.07 -8.27
C ALA A 96 -13.71 4.23 -9.07
N ASP A 97 -12.77 4.99 -8.49
CA ASP A 97 -12.14 6.11 -9.18
C ASP A 97 -11.12 5.59 -10.21
N ARG A 98 -11.51 5.62 -11.48
CA ARG A 98 -10.69 5.13 -12.60
C ARG A 98 -9.45 5.98 -12.88
N ASN A 99 -9.30 7.13 -12.22
CA ASN A 99 -8.06 7.90 -12.29
C ASN A 99 -7.02 7.40 -11.27
N LEU A 100 -7.41 6.49 -10.37
CA LEU A 100 -6.52 5.86 -9.43
C LEU A 100 -6.10 4.47 -9.96
N CYS A 101 -4.82 4.15 -9.77
CA CYS A 101 -4.23 2.87 -10.04
C CYS A 101 -3.89 2.20 -8.70
N PHE A 102 -4.69 1.21 -8.31
CA PHE A 102 -4.44 0.45 -7.10
C PHE A 102 -3.39 -0.62 -7.36
N VAL A 103 -2.31 -0.61 -6.59
CA VAL A 103 -1.16 -1.52 -6.77
C VAL A 103 -0.93 -2.29 -5.48
N GLY A 104 -0.92 -3.62 -5.55
CA GLY A 104 -0.72 -4.49 -4.39
C GLY A 104 0.19 -5.66 -4.71
N THR A 105 0.44 -6.50 -3.70
CA THR A 105 1.20 -7.73 -3.89
C THR A 105 0.62 -8.95 -3.17
N GLY A 106 0.56 -10.07 -3.90
CA GLY A 106 0.00 -11.34 -3.41
C GLY A 106 -1.49 -11.22 -3.08
N ILE A 107 -2.17 -10.24 -3.67
CA ILE A 107 -3.59 -9.97 -3.41
C ILE A 107 -4.47 -11.16 -3.79
N PRO A 108 -4.28 -11.83 -4.95
CA PRO A 108 -5.06 -13.01 -5.30
C PRO A 108 -4.90 -14.17 -4.29
N ASP A 109 -3.68 -14.37 -3.78
CA ASP A 109 -3.35 -15.47 -2.85
C ASP A 109 -3.81 -15.21 -1.42
N LYS A 110 -3.88 -13.93 -1.02
CA LYS A 110 -4.41 -13.52 0.29
C LYS A 110 -5.90 -13.75 0.42
N LEU A 111 -6.63 -13.89 -0.70
CA LEU A 111 -8.08 -13.71 -0.74
C LEU A 111 -8.96 -14.88 -1.23
N PRO A 112 -8.49 -16.14 -1.46
CA PRO A 112 -9.40 -17.21 -1.82
C PRO A 112 -10.34 -17.54 -0.64
N GLY A 113 -11.59 -17.07 -0.75
CA GLY A 113 -12.64 -17.23 0.25
C GLY A 113 -12.73 -16.10 1.28
N LEU A 114 -12.14 -14.94 0.99
CA LEU A 114 -12.06 -13.84 1.95
C LEU A 114 -13.17 -12.81 1.71
N THR A 115 -14.12 -12.77 2.64
CA THR A 115 -15.18 -11.77 2.66
C THR A 115 -14.59 -10.48 3.24
N LEU A 116 -14.47 -9.44 2.41
CA LEU A 116 -14.13 -8.10 2.90
C LEU A 116 -15.33 -7.56 3.68
N GLY A 117 -15.28 -7.70 4.99
CA GLY A 117 -16.35 -7.20 5.84
C GLY A 117 -16.30 -7.70 7.26
N SER A 118 -16.77 -6.85 8.16
CA SER A 118 -17.58 -7.33 9.28
C SER A 118 -18.73 -8.17 8.70
N GLU A 119 -19.31 -9.11 9.48
CA GLU A 119 -20.54 -9.82 9.10
C GLU A 119 -21.68 -8.86 8.66
N ASN A 120 -21.53 -7.57 8.97
CA ASN A 120 -22.43 -6.47 8.68
C ASN A 120 -22.14 -5.66 7.40
N TRP A 121 -21.02 -5.89 6.68
CA TRP A 121 -20.76 -5.19 5.41
C TRP A 121 -21.49 -5.87 4.25
N VAL A 122 -22.81 -5.78 4.31
CA VAL A 122 -23.72 -6.28 3.27
C VAL A 122 -24.17 -5.14 2.38
N SER A 123 -24.39 -5.44 1.10
CA SER A 123 -25.08 -4.57 0.16
C SER A 123 -26.55 -4.40 0.58
N ASP A 124 -27.24 -3.44 -0.02
CA ASP A 124 -28.68 -3.22 0.20
C ASP A 124 -29.52 -4.47 -0.15
N ALA A 125 -28.96 -5.37 -0.97
CA ALA A 125 -29.55 -6.66 -1.32
C ALA A 125 -29.23 -7.79 -0.31
N GLY A 126 -28.59 -7.48 0.82
CA GLY A 126 -28.19 -8.45 1.85
C GLY A 126 -27.02 -9.35 1.47
N GLN A 127 -26.37 -9.12 0.32
CA GLN A 127 -25.20 -9.88 -0.12
C GLN A 127 -23.92 -9.24 0.44
N PRO A 128 -22.91 -10.01 0.87
CA PRO A 128 -21.63 -9.44 1.28
C PRO A 128 -21.06 -8.52 0.20
N ARG A 129 -20.62 -7.31 0.56
CA ARG A 129 -19.95 -6.42 -0.39
C ARG A 129 -18.58 -7.01 -0.72
N SER A 130 -18.46 -7.64 -1.88
CA SER A 130 -17.18 -8.02 -2.45
C SER A 130 -16.49 -6.78 -3.02
N PHE A 131 -15.24 -6.54 -2.63
CA PHE A 131 -14.40 -5.62 -3.41
C PHE A 131 -14.13 -6.28 -4.76
N TYR A 132 -14.38 -5.57 -5.86
CA TYR A 132 -14.01 -6.05 -7.18
C TYR A 132 -12.49 -5.90 -7.36
N MET A 133 -11.74 -6.86 -6.82
CA MET A 133 -10.28 -6.90 -6.81
C MET A 133 -9.65 -7.04 -8.20
N SER A 134 -10.45 -7.28 -9.24
CA SER A 134 -9.99 -7.36 -10.64
C SER A 134 -9.32 -6.08 -11.13
N GLU A 135 -9.50 -4.96 -10.43
CA GLU A 135 -8.90 -3.67 -10.76
C GLU A 135 -7.58 -3.40 -10.01
N ILE A 136 -7.18 -4.27 -9.08
CA ILE A 136 -5.89 -4.15 -8.38
C ILE A 136 -4.79 -4.74 -9.25
N VAL A 137 -3.79 -3.92 -9.56
CA VAL A 137 -2.62 -4.29 -10.34
C VAL A 137 -1.60 -4.96 -9.43
N GLU A 138 -1.19 -6.18 -9.79
CA GLU A 138 -0.06 -6.84 -9.13
C GLU A 138 1.25 -6.11 -9.47
N VAL A 139 1.97 -5.66 -8.45
CA VAL A 139 3.16 -4.82 -8.60
C VAL A 139 4.26 -5.49 -9.42
N CYS A 140 4.41 -6.82 -9.28
CA CYS A 140 5.44 -7.57 -9.99
C CYS A 140 5.15 -7.62 -11.50
N ASP A 141 3.88 -7.74 -11.90
CA ASP A 141 3.45 -7.70 -13.29
C ASP A 141 3.64 -6.32 -13.91
N LEU A 142 3.32 -5.26 -13.17
CA LEU A 142 3.56 -3.89 -13.61
C LEU A 142 5.06 -3.65 -13.86
N ALA A 143 5.91 -3.98 -12.88
CA ALA A 143 7.36 -3.82 -13.00
C ALA A 143 7.94 -4.67 -14.14
N ALA A 144 7.51 -5.92 -14.28
CA ALA A 144 7.96 -6.81 -15.34
C ALA A 144 7.64 -6.27 -16.74
N LYS A 145 6.44 -5.70 -16.92
CA LYS A 145 5.99 -5.12 -18.20
C LYS A 145 6.75 -3.83 -18.53
N VAL A 146 6.82 -2.89 -17.58
CA VAL A 146 7.47 -1.59 -17.79
C VAL A 146 8.98 -1.76 -18.00
N LEU A 147 9.64 -2.57 -17.17
CA LEU A 147 11.09 -2.80 -17.28
C LEU A 147 11.47 -3.86 -18.31
N LYS A 148 10.49 -4.49 -18.97
CA LYS A 148 10.69 -5.59 -19.94
C LYS A 148 11.51 -6.76 -19.37
N LYS A 149 11.26 -7.10 -18.10
CA LYS A 149 11.99 -8.12 -17.32
C LYS A 149 11.01 -9.14 -16.74
N PRO A 150 10.64 -10.20 -17.48
CA PRO A 150 9.62 -11.17 -17.05
C PRO A 150 9.99 -11.97 -15.79
N LYS A 151 11.29 -12.03 -15.44
CA LYS A 151 11.76 -12.67 -14.20
C LYS A 151 11.24 -11.99 -12.92
N LEU A 152 10.84 -10.71 -13.00
CA LEU A 152 10.37 -9.93 -11.86
C LEU A 152 9.04 -10.44 -11.29
N CYS A 153 8.21 -11.13 -12.08
CA CYS A 153 7.00 -11.79 -11.58
C CYS A 153 7.29 -12.93 -10.57
N LYS A 154 8.55 -13.36 -10.44
CA LYS A 154 8.98 -14.40 -9.49
C LYS A 154 9.77 -13.83 -8.31
N CYS A 155 9.95 -12.53 -8.26
CA CYS A 155 10.73 -11.84 -7.24
C CYS A 155 9.85 -11.45 -6.06
N GLY A 156 10.44 -11.45 -4.86
CA GLY A 156 9.82 -10.84 -3.69
C GLY A 156 9.83 -9.32 -3.77
N LEU A 157 9.02 -8.67 -2.93
CA LEU A 157 8.88 -7.22 -2.93
C LEU A 157 10.20 -6.45 -2.70
N ALA A 158 11.09 -6.99 -1.87
CA ALA A 158 12.42 -6.41 -1.61
C ALA A 158 13.34 -6.43 -2.84
N GLU A 159 13.31 -7.52 -3.61
CA GLU A 159 14.07 -7.65 -4.87
C GLU A 159 13.50 -6.70 -5.93
N LEU A 160 12.17 -6.57 -6.01
CA LEU A 160 11.50 -5.62 -6.90
C LEU A 160 11.88 -4.17 -6.60
N ASP A 161 11.83 -3.75 -5.32
CA ASP A 161 12.20 -2.39 -4.91
C ASP A 161 13.66 -2.09 -5.28
N THR A 162 14.57 -3.05 -5.05
CA THR A 162 15.98 -2.91 -5.40
C THR A 162 16.17 -2.71 -6.91
N GLU A 163 15.55 -3.55 -7.74
CA GLU A 163 15.65 -3.45 -9.19
C GLU A 163 15.08 -2.11 -9.71
N VAL A 164 13.93 -1.68 -9.19
CA VAL A 164 13.28 -0.43 -9.59
C VAL A 164 14.13 0.80 -9.24
N ARG A 165 14.77 0.81 -8.07
CA ARG A 165 15.71 1.87 -7.66
C ARG A 165 16.92 1.95 -8.58
N ILE A 166 17.49 0.80 -8.96
CA ILE A 166 18.62 0.76 -9.89
C ILE A 166 18.21 1.33 -11.25
N ASN A 167 17.08 0.87 -11.82
CA ASN A 167 16.67 1.32 -13.16
C ASN A 167 16.25 2.80 -13.19
N SER A 168 15.61 3.31 -12.13
CA SER A 168 15.28 4.74 -12.02
C SER A 168 16.52 5.63 -11.87
N THR A 169 17.55 5.15 -11.16
CA THR A 169 18.85 5.84 -11.06
C THR A 169 19.56 5.87 -12.41
N VAL A 170 19.60 4.75 -13.14
CA VAL A 170 20.21 4.67 -14.47
C VAL A 170 19.48 5.55 -15.49
N ALA A 171 18.15 5.62 -15.46
CA ALA A 171 17.37 6.52 -16.32
C ALA A 171 17.71 8.00 -16.05
N SER A 172 17.87 8.36 -14.77
CA SER A 172 18.26 9.73 -14.37
C SER A 172 19.67 10.06 -14.86
N ILE A 173 20.62 9.13 -14.76
CA ILE A 173 22.00 9.31 -15.26
C ILE A 173 22.02 9.36 -16.80
N ALA A 174 21.29 8.49 -17.48
CA ALA A 174 21.24 8.45 -18.95
C ALA A 174 20.66 9.75 -19.56
N SER A 175 19.69 10.38 -18.89
CA SER A 175 19.16 11.70 -19.29
C SER A 175 20.20 12.83 -19.14
N SER A 176 21.27 12.61 -18.36
CA SER A 176 22.31 13.59 -18.06
C SER A 176 23.62 13.38 -18.84
N TRP A 177 23.77 12.32 -19.63
CA TRP A 177 25.07 11.92 -20.19
C TRP A 177 25.11 11.89 -21.73
N SER A 178 26.08 12.60 -22.31
CA SER A 178 26.61 12.40 -23.68
C SER A 178 27.84 11.49 -23.66
N PRO A 179 28.06 10.62 -24.66
CA PRO A 179 28.92 9.47 -24.49
C PRO A 179 30.41 9.82 -24.49
N SER A 180 31.12 9.29 -23.51
CA SER A 180 32.52 8.88 -23.66
C SER A 180 32.72 7.57 -22.91
N PRO A 181 33.51 6.63 -23.45
CA PRO A 181 33.70 5.33 -22.84
C PRO A 181 34.70 5.47 -21.68
N VAL A 182 34.48 4.71 -20.61
CA VAL A 182 35.50 3.82 -20.01
C VAL A 182 34.91 3.07 -18.80
N THR A 183 35.49 1.89 -18.66
CA THR A 183 35.25 0.66 -17.91
C THR A 183 35.07 0.70 -16.39
N ASP A 184 34.41 -0.36 -15.94
CA ASP A 184 34.59 -1.14 -14.70
C ASP A 184 34.61 -0.39 -13.36
N SER A 185 33.58 -0.66 -12.55
CA SER A 185 33.69 -0.60 -11.10
C SER A 185 32.72 -1.59 -10.47
N LYS A 186 33.31 -2.57 -9.78
CA LYS A 186 32.67 -3.50 -8.83
C LYS A 186 31.65 -2.76 -7.96
N VAL A 187 30.37 -3.11 -8.09
CA VAL A 187 29.38 -2.80 -7.07
C VAL A 187 29.57 -3.84 -5.97
N MET A 188 30.03 -3.36 -4.81
CA MET A 188 30.00 -4.13 -3.57
C MET A 188 28.55 -4.41 -3.23
N GLU A 189 28.23 -5.70 -3.16
CA GLU A 189 26.98 -6.25 -2.67
C GLU A 189 26.89 -5.97 -1.17
N GLU A 190 26.44 -4.76 -0.81
CA GLU A 190 25.93 -4.51 0.54
C GLU A 190 24.57 -5.20 0.61
N LYS A 191 24.59 -6.47 0.99
CA LYS A 191 23.40 -7.16 1.47
C LYS A 191 22.89 -6.37 2.67
N ALA A 192 21.95 -5.46 2.41
CA ALA A 192 20.95 -5.10 3.41
C ALA A 192 20.13 -6.36 3.67
N SER A 193 20.70 -7.26 4.47
CA SER A 193 19.95 -8.23 5.23
C SER A 193 18.81 -7.46 5.88
N LEU A 194 17.58 -7.84 5.57
CA LEU A 194 16.42 -7.60 6.41
C LEU A 194 16.93 -7.62 7.86
N PRO A 195 16.84 -6.53 8.64
CA PRO A 195 17.15 -6.63 10.06
C PRO A 195 16.37 -7.82 10.60
N GLU A 196 17.00 -8.59 11.48
CA GLU A 196 16.49 -9.77 12.19
C GLU A 196 15.17 -9.49 12.93
N MET A 197 14.12 -9.19 12.17
CA MET A 197 12.80 -8.77 12.61
C MET A 197 11.79 -9.74 12.03
N ILE A 198 11.92 -11.00 12.43
CA ILE A 198 10.70 -11.71 12.84
C ILE A 198 10.40 -11.22 14.28
N LYS A 199 10.16 -9.91 14.42
CA LYS A 199 9.37 -9.41 15.54
C LYS A 199 7.97 -9.97 15.25
N CYS A 200 7.44 -10.75 16.17
CA CYS A 200 6.21 -11.54 15.99
C CYS A 200 5.17 -10.79 15.15
N ILE A 201 4.54 -11.48 14.19
CA ILE A 201 3.44 -10.93 13.39
C ILE A 201 2.46 -10.24 14.35
N PRO A 202 2.15 -8.95 14.18
CA PRO A 202 1.30 -8.22 15.11
C PRO A 202 -0.07 -8.89 15.25
N ASP A 203 -0.63 -8.86 16.45
CA ASP A 203 -2.02 -9.24 16.66
C ASP A 203 -2.94 -8.14 16.13
N TRP A 204 -3.48 -8.31 14.93
CA TRP A 204 -4.35 -7.34 14.29
C TRP A 204 -5.68 -7.10 15.06
N LYS A 205 -6.02 -7.95 16.04
CA LYS A 205 -7.16 -7.75 16.95
C LYS A 205 -6.82 -6.86 18.15
N ALA A 206 -5.55 -6.59 18.40
CA ALA A 206 -5.10 -5.77 19.53
C ALA A 206 -5.78 -4.41 19.54
N VAL A 207 -6.11 -3.88 20.73
CA VAL A 207 -6.84 -2.61 20.86
C VAL A 207 -5.98 -1.42 20.40
N ALA A 208 -4.67 -1.50 20.59
CA ALA A 208 -3.72 -0.46 20.20
C ALA A 208 -2.51 -1.10 19.49
N PHE A 209 -1.90 -0.32 18.60
CA PHE A 209 -0.71 -0.71 17.85
C PHE A 209 0.46 0.21 18.20
N SER A 210 1.66 -0.36 18.24
CA SER A 210 2.93 0.39 18.31
C SER A 210 3.30 0.97 16.94
N ASP A 211 4.27 1.89 16.93
CA ASP A 211 4.84 2.42 15.69
C ASP A 211 5.44 1.31 14.81
N GLU A 212 6.03 0.26 15.42
CA GLU A 212 6.55 -0.87 14.64
C GLU A 212 5.44 -1.74 14.05
N ASP A 213 4.33 -1.94 14.76
CA ASP A 213 3.18 -2.68 14.22
C ASP A 213 2.60 -1.95 13.00
N ILE A 214 2.46 -0.62 13.09
CA ILE A 214 1.98 0.21 11.98
C ILE A 214 2.98 0.21 10.84
N LYS A 215 4.28 0.35 11.12
CA LYS A 215 5.32 0.27 10.10
C LYS A 215 5.29 -1.08 9.37
N TYR A 216 5.13 -2.18 10.11
CA TYR A 216 4.98 -3.52 9.53
C TYR A 216 3.68 -3.63 8.72
N ALA A 217 2.58 -3.07 9.23
CA ALA A 217 1.28 -3.10 8.56
C ALA A 217 1.35 -2.45 7.17
N ILE A 218 1.90 -1.24 7.09
CA ILE A 218 1.90 -0.45 5.86
C ILE A 218 3.04 -0.81 4.88
N TYR A 219 4.05 -1.59 5.31
CA TYR A 219 5.27 -1.79 4.53
C TYR A 219 5.01 -2.28 3.10
N ASP A 220 4.19 -3.32 2.93
CA ASP A 220 3.88 -3.89 1.62
C ASP A 220 3.14 -2.87 0.74
N ALA A 221 2.10 -2.22 1.27
CA ALA A 221 1.32 -1.21 0.56
C ALA A 221 2.17 0.00 0.18
N CYS A 222 2.97 0.55 1.10
CA CYS A 222 3.88 1.66 0.83
C CYS A 222 4.88 1.30 -0.28
N THR A 223 5.50 0.12 -0.21
CA THR A 223 6.47 -0.32 -1.20
C THR A 223 5.82 -0.51 -2.57
N CYS A 224 4.60 -1.09 -2.61
CA CYS A 224 3.82 -1.19 -3.84
C CYS A 224 3.46 0.18 -4.42
N CYS A 225 3.07 1.13 -3.57
CA CYS A 225 2.80 2.52 -3.99
C CYS A 225 4.03 3.17 -4.60
N PHE A 226 5.19 3.05 -3.95
CA PHE A 226 6.45 3.63 -4.41
C PHE A 226 6.88 3.03 -5.76
N ILE A 227 6.89 1.70 -5.86
CA ILE A 227 7.24 1.01 -7.11
C ILE A 227 6.26 1.39 -8.22
N GLY A 228 4.95 1.32 -7.95
CA GLY A 228 3.91 1.66 -8.91
C GLY A 228 4.06 3.08 -9.43
N TYR A 229 4.30 4.04 -8.53
CA TYR A 229 4.53 5.44 -8.90
C TYR A 229 5.74 5.58 -9.82
N LYS A 230 6.88 4.95 -9.49
CA LYS A 230 8.07 4.97 -10.34
C LYS A 230 7.85 4.31 -11.70
N MET A 231 7.06 3.23 -11.76
CA MET A 231 6.75 2.59 -13.03
C MET A 231 5.87 3.47 -13.91
N LEU A 232 4.87 4.16 -13.35
CA LEU A 232 4.04 5.07 -14.14
C LEU A 232 4.82 6.31 -14.61
N GLU A 233 5.71 6.88 -13.78
CA GLU A 233 6.62 7.96 -14.22
C GLU A 233 7.45 7.54 -15.45
N LEU A 234 7.94 6.30 -15.47
CA LEU A 234 8.69 5.77 -16.61
C LEU A 234 7.83 5.58 -17.87
N VAL A 235 6.57 5.17 -17.70
CA VAL A 235 5.63 5.05 -18.84
C VAL A 235 5.35 6.42 -19.43
N ASP A 236 5.04 7.40 -18.60
CA ASP A 236 4.73 8.76 -19.04
C ASP A 236 5.94 9.45 -19.71
N ALA A 237 7.16 9.19 -19.24
CA ALA A 237 8.38 9.72 -19.85
C ALA A 237 8.69 9.14 -21.25
N THR A 238 8.02 8.05 -21.66
CA THR A 238 8.25 7.40 -22.97
C THR A 238 7.21 7.74 -24.02
N ASN A 239 6.18 8.54 -23.68
CA ASN A 239 5.14 9.04 -24.56
C ASN A 239 5.33 10.52 -24.90
#